data_AF-A0AAV1KWH9-F1
#
_entry.id   AF-A0AAV1KWH9-F1
#
_cell.length_a   1.000
_cell.length_b   1.000
_cell.length_c   1.000
_cell.angle_alpha   90.00
_cell.angle_beta   90.00
_cell.angle_gamma   90.00
#
_symmetry.space_group_name_H-M   'P 1'
#
loop_
_entity.id
_entity.type
_entity.pdbx_description
1 polymer ?
#
loop_
_entity_poly.entity_id
_entity_poly.type
_entity_poly.pdbx_seq_one_letter_code
_entity_poly.pdbx_strand_id
1 'polypeptide(L)'
;MSHTHCAILGCKNTIFNKPIGVSFHACPSNSELRSKWLQMLKKKCTVLDWTRSRICSRHFENKYFDAQRKLKENAIPTLFPVNSSNKVTDVTTPRTKVDRLLNKLTQAELMADIKSSLSKMKEPANLDNYMNDDFKCRSDTPAEAQLWILVKKQDHLNTRLVEQVAQNKKHVDVLQKNMEEDRASKKEMEQSVETYKYIVKCLQEKLATLEEQIEILTTVEAR
;
A
#
# COMPACT_ATOMS: atom_id res chain seq x y z
N MET A 1 3.49 -35.20 18.29
CA MET A 1 2.31 -34.33 18.55
C MET A 1 2.51 -32.97 17.91
N SER A 2 1.73 -32.61 16.89
CA SER A 2 1.81 -31.32 16.18
C SER A 2 1.38 -30.15 17.09
N HIS A 3 2.03 -28.99 16.97
CA HIS A 3 1.59 -27.81 17.72
C HIS A 3 0.18 -27.39 17.27
N THR A 4 -0.73 -27.25 18.24
CA THR A 4 -2.14 -26.92 18.02
C THR A 4 -2.39 -25.43 17.74
N HIS A 5 -1.34 -24.61 17.74
CA HIS A 5 -1.37 -23.17 17.57
C HIS A 5 -0.44 -22.70 16.45
N CYS A 6 -0.75 -21.55 15.86
CA CYS A 6 0.13 -20.90 14.89
C CYS A 6 1.47 -20.54 15.56
N ALA A 7 2.59 -20.83 14.89
CA ALA A 7 3.93 -20.57 15.42
C ALA A 7 4.31 -19.07 15.51
N ILE A 8 3.50 -18.17 14.94
CA ILE A 8 3.78 -16.73 14.93
C ILE A 8 3.32 -16.08 16.23
N LEU A 9 4.23 -15.30 16.84
CA LEU A 9 3.98 -14.51 18.04
C LEU A 9 2.83 -13.53 17.82
N GLY A 10 1.91 -13.50 18.79
CA GLY A 10 0.70 -12.67 18.72
C GLY A 10 -0.44 -13.25 17.90
N CYS A 11 -0.23 -14.36 17.19
CA CYS A 11 -1.30 -15.06 16.50
C CYS A 11 -2.05 -16.00 17.46
N LYS A 12 -3.32 -15.70 17.74
CA LYS A 12 -4.18 -16.53 18.62
C LYS A 12 -4.90 -17.66 17.88
N ASN A 13 -4.61 -17.87 16.59
CA ASN A 13 -5.27 -18.92 15.81
C ASN A 13 -4.73 -20.29 16.23
N THR A 14 -5.64 -21.13 16.68
CA THR A 14 -5.40 -22.55 16.96
C THR A 14 -6.24 -23.41 16.02
N ILE A 15 -5.94 -24.71 15.92
CA ILE A 15 -6.75 -25.64 15.13
C ILE A 15 -8.23 -25.62 15.60
N PHE A 16 -8.45 -25.34 16.89
CA PHE A 16 -9.77 -25.29 17.52
C PHE A 16 -10.46 -23.91 17.42
N ASN A 17 -9.71 -22.82 17.34
CA ASN A 17 -10.23 -21.44 17.36
C ASN A 17 -9.92 -20.68 16.05
N LYS A 18 -9.92 -21.40 14.91
CA LYS A 18 -9.63 -20.78 13.61
C LYS A 18 -10.91 -20.21 12.99
N PRO A 19 -10.87 -19.00 12.42
CA PRO A 19 -11.95 -18.51 11.57
C PRO A 19 -12.21 -19.44 10.38
N ILE A 20 -13.44 -19.44 9.87
CA ILE A 20 -13.83 -20.21 8.68
C ILE A 20 -12.91 -19.83 7.51
N GLY A 21 -12.34 -20.84 6.84
CA GLY A 21 -11.43 -20.64 5.71
C GLY A 21 -9.93 -20.50 6.06
N VAL A 22 -9.55 -20.58 7.35
CA VAL A 22 -8.13 -20.60 7.75
C VAL A 22 -7.57 -22.02 7.75
N SER A 23 -6.46 -22.21 7.03
CA SER A 23 -5.68 -23.46 6.95
C SER A 23 -4.33 -23.30 7.64
N PHE A 24 -3.71 -24.40 8.05
CA PHE A 24 -2.39 -24.43 8.69
C PHE A 24 -1.40 -25.11 7.76
N HIS A 25 -0.29 -24.44 7.46
CA HIS A 25 0.72 -24.88 6.50
C HIS A 25 2.01 -25.27 7.22
N ALA A 26 2.64 -26.34 6.73
CA ALA A 26 3.94 -26.82 7.18
C ALA A 26 5.05 -25.84 6.78
N CYS A 27 6.13 -25.84 7.55
CA CYS A 27 7.34 -25.16 7.11
C CYS A 27 7.90 -25.88 5.86
N PRO A 28 8.56 -25.15 4.95
CA PRO A 28 9.08 -25.70 3.71
C PRO A 28 10.21 -26.70 3.97
N SER A 29 10.36 -27.68 3.07
CA SER A 29 11.45 -28.67 3.10
C SER A 29 12.71 -28.21 2.36
N ASN A 30 12.58 -27.27 1.43
CA ASN A 30 13.69 -26.74 0.63
C ASN A 30 14.59 -25.82 1.48
N SER A 31 15.91 -26.07 1.45
CA SER A 31 16.94 -25.32 2.18
C SER A 31 16.97 -23.82 1.87
N GLU A 32 16.80 -23.44 0.60
CA GLU A 32 16.83 -22.03 0.19
C GLU A 32 15.61 -21.27 0.74
N LEU A 33 14.44 -21.91 0.66
CA LEU A 33 13.21 -21.31 1.16
C LEU A 33 13.16 -21.30 2.69
N ARG A 34 13.74 -22.30 3.35
CA ARG A 34 13.96 -22.27 4.81
C ARG A 34 14.80 -21.09 5.22
N SER A 35 15.85 -20.75 4.48
CA SER A 35 16.69 -19.59 4.77
C SER A 35 15.89 -18.28 4.69
N LYS A 36 15.04 -18.14 3.67
CA LYS A 36 14.12 -16.99 3.54
C LYS A 36 13.08 -16.93 4.66
N TRP A 37 12.47 -18.06 5.00
CA TRP A 37 11.52 -18.15 6.12
C TRP A 37 12.20 -17.83 7.46
N LEU A 38 13.42 -18.31 7.68
CA LEU A 38 14.17 -18.06 8.91
C LEU A 38 14.43 -16.56 9.08
N GLN A 39 14.83 -15.85 8.02
CA GLN A 39 15.02 -14.40 8.07
C GLN A 39 13.76 -13.66 8.50
N MET A 40 12.59 -14.06 7.98
CA MET A 40 11.30 -13.44 8.29
C MET A 40 10.80 -13.81 9.70
N LEU A 41 11.00 -15.06 10.12
CA LEU A 41 10.46 -15.62 11.35
C LEU A 41 11.39 -15.40 12.57
N LYS A 42 12.67 -15.09 12.37
CA LYS A 42 13.67 -14.90 13.45
C LYS A 42 13.24 -13.89 14.53
N LYS A 43 12.47 -12.86 14.16
CA LYS A 43 11.93 -11.85 15.09
C LYS A 43 10.46 -12.04 15.44
N LYS A 44 9.80 -13.07 14.88
CA LYS A 44 8.35 -13.25 14.89
C LYS A 44 7.90 -14.59 15.45
N CYS A 45 8.82 -15.50 15.77
CA CYS A 45 8.58 -16.78 16.43
C CYS A 45 9.51 -16.92 17.65
N THR A 46 9.02 -17.43 18.78
CA THR A 46 9.86 -17.74 19.95
C THR A 46 10.66 -19.02 19.75
N VAL A 47 10.00 -20.08 19.27
CA VAL A 47 10.61 -21.37 18.95
C VAL A 47 9.96 -21.90 17.68
N LEU A 48 10.72 -21.98 16.59
CA LEU A 48 10.27 -22.54 15.32
C LEU A 48 10.86 -23.93 15.13
N ASP A 49 10.03 -24.95 15.28
CA ASP A 49 10.37 -26.34 14.94
C ASP A 49 9.97 -26.58 13.47
N TRP A 50 10.95 -26.71 12.57
CA TRP A 50 10.71 -26.92 11.14
C TRP A 50 9.84 -28.14 10.81
N THR A 51 9.76 -29.12 11.70
CA THR A 51 8.99 -30.35 11.48
C THR A 51 7.59 -30.26 12.05
N ARG A 52 7.44 -29.64 13.23
CA ARG A 52 6.19 -29.63 14.01
C ARG A 52 5.44 -28.30 13.99
N SER A 53 6.13 -27.19 13.75
CA SER A 53 5.51 -25.87 13.65
C SER A 53 4.64 -25.76 12.40
N ARG A 54 3.54 -25.03 12.55
CA ARG A 54 2.59 -24.72 11.49
C ARG A 54 2.27 -23.23 11.52
N ILE A 55 2.11 -22.63 10.35
CA ILE A 55 1.73 -21.22 10.19
C ILE A 55 0.36 -21.15 9.52
N CYS A 56 -0.55 -20.34 10.05
CA CYS A 56 -1.88 -20.21 9.47
C CYS A 56 -1.90 -19.37 8.18
N SER A 57 -2.87 -19.61 7.30
CA SER A 57 -2.98 -18.97 5.98
C SER A 57 -3.05 -17.45 6.02
N ARG A 58 -3.50 -16.85 7.13
CA ARG A 58 -3.55 -15.38 7.33
C ARG A 58 -2.19 -14.70 7.27
N HIS A 59 -1.10 -15.45 7.37
CA HIS A 59 0.25 -14.90 7.31
C HIS A 59 0.83 -14.84 5.91
N PHE A 60 0.10 -15.31 4.90
CA PHE A 60 0.51 -15.33 3.51
C PHE A 60 -0.41 -14.43 2.70
N GLU A 61 0.15 -13.66 1.78
CA GLU A 61 -0.64 -12.91 0.79
C GLU A 61 -1.40 -13.86 -0.16
N ASN A 62 -2.58 -13.43 -0.60
CA ASN A 62 -3.42 -14.21 -1.52
C ASN A 62 -2.71 -14.64 -2.80
N LYS A 63 -1.71 -13.89 -3.27
CA LYS A 63 -0.91 -14.21 -4.47
C LYS A 63 -0.16 -15.55 -4.37
N TYR A 64 0.12 -16.02 -3.14
CA TYR A 64 0.82 -17.26 -2.85
C TYR A 64 -0.10 -18.49 -2.77
N PHE A 65 -1.41 -18.32 -2.98
CA PHE A 65 -2.36 -19.43 -3.06
C PHE A 65 -2.70 -19.73 -4.52
N ASP A 66 -2.94 -21.00 -4.81
CA ASP A 66 -3.50 -21.46 -6.09
C ASP A 66 -5.04 -21.43 -6.08
N ALA A 67 -5.66 -21.80 -7.20
CA ALA A 67 -7.12 -21.85 -7.34
C ALA A 67 -7.78 -22.85 -6.37
N GLN A 68 -7.02 -23.85 -5.89
CA GLN A 68 -7.42 -24.86 -4.92
C GLN A 68 -7.10 -24.47 -3.47
N ARG A 69 -6.70 -23.22 -3.20
CA ARG A 69 -6.30 -22.69 -1.88
C ARG A 69 -5.15 -23.46 -1.22
N LYS A 70 -4.33 -24.16 -2.00
CA LYS A 70 -3.05 -24.69 -1.54
C LYS A 70 -1.98 -23.61 -1.65
N LEU A 71 -1.05 -23.66 -0.71
CA LEU A 71 0.07 -22.72 -0.64
C LEU A 71 1.13 -23.14 -1.65
N LYS A 72 1.54 -22.23 -2.53
CA LYS A 72 2.58 -22.47 -3.54
C LYS A 72 3.92 -22.81 -2.86
N GLU A 73 4.74 -23.61 -3.55
CA GLU A 73 6.03 -24.06 -3.03
C GLU A 73 7.02 -22.93 -2.77
N ASN A 74 6.85 -21.76 -3.41
CA ASN A 74 7.69 -20.57 -3.22
C ASN A 74 7.09 -19.54 -2.24
N ALA A 75 6.01 -19.90 -1.54
CA ALA A 75 5.33 -18.97 -0.64
C ALA A 75 6.19 -18.61 0.57
N ILE A 76 6.11 -17.34 0.97
CA ILE A 76 6.74 -16.81 2.18
C ILE A 76 5.70 -16.09 3.04
N PRO A 77 5.77 -16.22 4.38
CA PRO A 77 4.88 -15.48 5.26
C PRO A 77 5.28 -13.99 5.25
N THR A 78 4.39 -13.13 4.79
CA THR A 78 4.61 -11.68 4.70
C THR A 78 3.70 -10.87 5.62
N LEU A 79 2.60 -11.47 6.10
CA LEU A 79 1.61 -10.80 6.92
C LEU A 79 1.77 -11.23 8.38
N PHE A 80 2.11 -10.30 9.26
CA PHE A 80 2.28 -10.58 10.69
C PHE A 80 1.34 -9.69 11.51
N PRO A 81 0.68 -10.21 12.55
CA PRO A 81 -0.06 -9.38 13.48
C PRO A 81 0.92 -8.36 14.05
N VAL A 82 0.49 -7.09 14.02
CA VAL A 82 1.21 -6.01 14.69
C VAL A 82 1.12 -6.32 16.18
N ASN A 83 2.10 -7.04 16.72
CA ASN A 83 2.31 -6.99 18.15
C ASN A 83 2.42 -5.51 18.49
N SER A 84 1.61 -5.02 19.42
CA SER A 84 1.71 -3.66 19.97
C SER A 84 3.08 -3.34 20.60
N SER A 85 4.05 -4.25 20.48
CA SER A 85 5.47 -4.07 20.80
C SER A 85 6.41 -3.95 19.59
N ASN A 86 5.91 -4.00 18.35
CA ASN A 86 6.66 -3.63 17.16
C ASN A 86 5.90 -2.51 16.46
N LYS A 87 6.26 -1.28 16.83
CA LYS A 87 6.22 -0.17 15.89
C LYS A 87 6.73 -0.70 14.55
N VAL A 88 6.04 -0.33 13.47
CA VAL A 88 6.63 -0.20 12.14
C VAL A 88 8.07 0.30 12.33
N THR A 89 9.00 -0.12 11.48
CA THR A 89 10.35 0.48 11.41
C THR A 89 10.26 1.95 10.99
N ASP A 90 9.58 2.77 11.78
CA ASP A 90 10.00 4.08 12.21
C ASP A 90 11.28 3.84 13.01
N VAL A 91 12.39 4.34 12.48
CA VAL A 91 13.66 4.41 13.17
C VAL A 91 13.38 5.03 14.54
N THR A 92 13.27 4.20 15.56
CA THR A 92 12.95 4.66 16.91
C THR A 92 14.25 5.17 17.51
N THR A 93 14.58 6.43 17.26
CA THR A 93 15.27 7.20 18.29
C THR A 93 14.31 7.32 19.47
N PRO A 94 14.76 7.16 20.73
CA PRO A 94 13.92 7.49 21.87
C PRO A 94 13.49 8.95 21.70
N ARG A 95 12.18 9.22 21.51
CA ARG A 95 11.66 10.58 21.34
C ARG A 95 12.21 11.44 22.47
N THR A 96 13.15 12.28 22.09
CA THR A 96 13.89 13.15 22.98
C THR A 96 12.91 14.13 23.61
N LYS A 97 13.32 14.79 24.70
CA LYS A 97 12.55 15.91 25.25
C LYS A 97 12.22 16.94 24.16
N VAL A 98 13.14 17.12 23.21
CA VAL A 98 12.99 18.01 22.04
C VAL A 98 11.83 17.56 21.16
N ASP A 99 11.74 16.28 20.78
CA ASP A 99 10.65 15.77 19.94
C ASP A 99 9.27 16.01 20.57
N ARG A 100 9.15 15.87 21.90
CA ARG A 100 7.88 16.13 22.60
C ARG A 100 7.51 17.61 22.59
N LEU A 101 8.49 18.51 22.60
CA LEU A 101 8.27 19.94 22.53
C LEU A 101 7.91 20.37 21.11
N LEU A 102 8.61 19.86 20.10
CA LEU A 102 8.31 20.13 18.69
C LEU A 102 6.90 19.67 18.30
N ASN A 103 6.44 18.52 18.83
CA ASN A 103 5.08 18.03 18.59
C ASN A 103 3.97 18.92 19.19
N LYS A 104 4.30 19.87 20.08
CA LYS A 104 3.33 20.84 20.60
C LYS A 104 3.14 22.05 19.69
N LEU A 105 4.05 22.28 18.76
CA LEU A 105 3.99 23.38 17.82
C LEU A 105 3.20 22.96 16.58
N THR A 106 2.39 23.87 16.07
CA THR A 106 1.74 23.69 14.78
C THR A 106 2.77 23.79 13.65
N GLN A 107 2.43 23.22 12.49
CA GLN A 107 3.27 23.32 11.30
C GLN A 107 3.57 24.78 10.93
N ALA A 108 2.57 25.67 11.03
CA ALA A 108 2.72 27.09 10.69
C ALA A 108 3.68 27.82 11.63
N GLU A 109 3.57 27.58 12.94
CA GLU A 109 4.48 28.15 13.94
C GLU A 109 5.91 27.68 13.71
N LEU A 110 6.11 26.39 13.45
CA LEU A 110 7.43 25.83 13.18
C LEU A 110 8.06 26.42 11.91
N MET A 111 7.28 26.52 10.82
CA MET A 111 7.76 27.12 9.57
C MET A 111 8.10 28.59 9.72
N ALA A 112 7.29 29.35 10.47
CA ALA A 112 7.55 30.76 10.73
C ALA A 112 8.83 30.97 11.54
N ASP A 113 9.04 30.17 12.59
CA ASP A 113 10.23 30.23 13.43
C ASP A 113 11.51 29.83 12.67
N ILE A 114 11.45 28.74 11.89
CA ILE A 114 12.56 28.31 11.03
C ILE A 114 12.89 29.42 10.02
N LYS A 115 11.90 29.99 9.33
CA LYS A 115 12.11 31.07 8.35
C LYS A 115 12.73 32.31 8.99
N SER A 116 12.24 32.70 10.17
CA SER A 116 12.78 33.82 10.97
C SER A 116 14.22 33.57 11.42
N SER A 117 14.57 32.33 11.74
CA SER A 117 15.92 31.94 12.12
C SER A 117 16.87 31.90 10.92
N LEU A 118 16.43 31.32 9.80
CA LEU A 118 17.21 31.25 8.56
C LEU A 118 17.57 32.62 7.99
N SER A 119 16.67 33.60 8.09
CA SER A 119 16.95 34.97 7.62
C SER A 119 18.01 35.70 8.45
N LYS A 120 18.25 35.25 9.69
CA LYS A 120 19.26 35.82 10.59
C LYS A 120 20.62 35.13 10.47
N MET A 121 20.68 33.94 9.86
CA MET A 121 21.95 33.20 9.67
C MET A 121 22.79 33.87 8.58
N LYS A 122 23.98 34.36 8.96
CA LYS A 122 24.95 34.92 8.01
C LYS A 122 25.77 33.82 7.36
N GLU A 123 26.08 34.01 6.08
CA GLU A 123 26.96 33.13 5.33
C GLU A 123 28.39 33.17 5.91
N PRO A 124 29.03 32.01 6.15
CA PRO A 124 30.40 31.95 6.63
C PRO A 124 31.37 32.60 5.62
N ALA A 125 32.30 33.44 6.10
CA ALA A 125 33.36 33.98 5.26
C ALA A 125 34.28 32.85 4.76
N ASN A 126 34.69 32.90 3.49
CA ASN A 126 35.50 31.87 2.81
C ASN A 126 34.80 30.52 2.60
N LEU A 127 33.50 30.53 2.28
CA LEU A 127 32.70 29.31 2.05
C LEU A 127 33.32 28.36 0.99
N ASP A 128 33.90 28.93 -0.07
CA ASP A 128 34.56 28.17 -1.15
C ASP A 128 35.74 27.32 -0.65
N ASN A 129 36.40 27.74 0.44
CA ASN A 129 37.53 27.00 1.01
C ASN A 129 37.07 25.79 1.83
N TYR A 130 35.80 25.74 2.26
CA TYR A 130 35.28 24.70 3.16
C TYR A 130 34.59 23.56 2.44
N MET A 131 34.30 23.71 1.15
CA MET A 131 33.75 22.65 0.31
C MET A 131 34.86 22.08 -0.58
N ASN A 132 34.85 20.77 -0.78
CA ASN A 132 35.63 20.12 -1.83
C ASN A 132 34.73 19.88 -3.06
N ASP A 133 35.34 19.51 -4.19
CA ASP A 133 34.65 19.34 -5.48
C ASP A 133 33.49 18.32 -5.43
N ASP A 134 33.52 17.40 -4.44
CA ASP A 134 32.45 16.44 -4.13
C ASP A 134 31.32 17.03 -3.25
N PHE A 135 31.31 18.34 -3.04
CA PHE A 135 30.39 19.07 -2.16
C PHE A 135 30.37 18.57 -0.70
N LYS A 136 31.45 17.97 -0.20
CA LYS A 136 31.60 17.58 1.22
C LYS A 136 32.32 18.69 1.99
N CYS A 137 32.01 18.82 3.29
CA CYS A 137 32.76 19.72 4.16
C CYS A 137 34.18 19.17 4.34
N ARG A 138 35.20 20.02 4.22
CA ARG A 138 36.58 19.63 4.54
C ARG A 138 36.74 19.44 6.06
N SER A 139 37.68 18.59 6.47
CA SER A 139 37.89 18.23 7.88
C SER A 139 38.34 19.40 8.77
N ASP A 140 38.87 20.46 8.18
CA ASP A 140 39.30 21.71 8.80
C ASP A 140 38.20 22.79 8.88
N THR A 141 36.98 22.49 8.39
CA THR A 141 35.87 23.44 8.39
C THR A 141 35.38 23.71 9.81
N PRO A 142 35.23 24.99 10.24
CA PRO A 142 34.65 25.34 11.54
C PRO A 142 33.25 24.75 11.72
N ALA A 143 32.89 24.36 12.94
CA ALA A 143 31.61 23.71 13.23
C ALA A 143 30.41 24.57 12.82
N GLU A 144 30.49 25.89 12.95
CA GLU A 144 29.47 26.86 12.55
C GLU A 144 29.23 26.82 11.03
N ALA A 145 30.31 26.73 10.25
CA ALA A 145 30.22 26.63 8.80
C ALA A 145 29.65 25.28 8.36
N GLN A 146 30.02 24.19 9.04
CA GLN A 146 29.45 22.86 8.77
C GLN A 146 27.94 22.82 9.03
N LEU A 147 27.47 23.39 10.15
CA LEU A 147 26.05 23.47 10.49
C LEU A 147 25.29 24.34 9.48
N TRP A 148 25.84 25.47 9.07
CA TRP A 148 25.23 26.33 8.04
C TRP A 148 25.07 25.58 6.70
N ILE A 149 26.11 24.88 6.24
CA ILE A 149 26.08 24.08 5.01
C ILE A 149 25.02 22.98 5.12
N LEU A 150 24.95 22.28 6.26
CA LEU A 150 23.96 21.23 6.49
C LEU A 150 22.53 21.78 6.43
N VAL A 151 22.29 22.93 7.07
CA VAL A 151 21.00 23.61 7.04
C VAL A 151 20.61 24.00 5.61
N LYS A 152 21.54 24.53 4.81
CA LYS A 152 21.29 24.88 3.39
C LYS A 152 21.01 23.66 2.52
N LYS A 153 21.74 22.56 2.72
CA LYS A 153 21.45 21.29 2.03
C LYS A 153 20.07 20.74 2.37
N GLN A 154 19.69 20.79 3.64
CA GLN A 154 18.37 20.35 4.09
C GLN A 154 17.26 21.23 3.52
N ASP A 155 17.45 22.55 3.47
CA ASP A 155 16.50 23.51 2.89
C ASP A 155 16.30 23.27 1.39
N HIS A 156 17.39 23.03 0.65
CA HIS A 156 17.33 22.67 -0.77
C HIS A 156 16.60 21.34 -1.00
N LEU A 157 16.89 20.31 -0.20
CA LEU A 157 16.19 19.02 -0.27
C LEU A 157 14.69 19.18 0.03
N ASN A 158 14.34 19.94 1.06
CA ASN A 158 12.94 20.21 1.41
C ASN A 158 12.22 20.91 0.26
N THR A 159 12.85 21.88 -0.41
CA THR A 159 12.28 22.56 -1.58
C THR A 159 11.97 21.57 -2.70
N ARG A 160 12.92 20.70 -3.05
CA ARG A 160 12.71 19.65 -4.06
C ARG A 160 11.60 18.67 -3.68
N LEU A 161 11.50 18.31 -2.40
CA LEU A 161 10.42 17.44 -1.91
C LEU A 161 9.05 18.11 -2.00
N VAL A 162 8.96 19.40 -1.68
CA VAL A 162 7.71 20.18 -1.82
C VAL A 162 7.27 20.24 -3.28
N GLU A 163 8.19 20.48 -4.20
CA GLU A 163 7.92 20.47 -5.65
C GLU A 163 7.45 19.09 -6.12
N GLN A 164 8.12 18.03 -5.70
CA GLN A 164 7.72 16.65 -6.03
C GLN A 164 6.33 16.31 -5.50
N VAL A 165 6.00 16.72 -4.27
CA VAL A 165 4.67 16.52 -3.67
C VAL A 165 3.60 17.30 -4.45
N ALA A 166 3.89 18.54 -4.85
CA ALA A 166 2.98 19.35 -5.65
C ALA A 166 2.73 18.72 -7.03
N GLN A 167 3.77 18.18 -7.67
CA GLN A 167 3.64 17.45 -8.93
C GLN A 167 2.80 16.18 -8.76
N ASN A 168 3.07 15.38 -7.72
CA ASN A 168 2.31 14.17 -7.43
C ASN A 168 0.83 14.48 -7.18
N LYS A 169 0.53 15.58 -6.48
CA LYS A 169 -0.85 16.04 -6.27
C LYS A 169 -1.56 16.32 -7.59
N LYS A 170 -0.91 17.03 -8.52
CA LYS A 170 -1.46 17.29 -9.86
C LYS A 170 -1.78 16.00 -10.62
N HIS A 171 -0.90 14.99 -10.53
CA HIS A 171 -1.15 13.68 -11.15
C HIS A 171 -2.37 12.98 -10.54
N VAL A 172 -2.54 13.04 -9.22
CA VAL A 172 -3.71 12.48 -8.55
C VAL A 172 -4.99 13.20 -8.97
N ASP A 173 -4.98 14.53 -9.06
CA ASP A 173 -6.14 15.31 -9.48
C ASP A 173 -6.58 14.96 -10.92
N VAL A 174 -5.62 14.77 -11.84
CA VAL A 174 -5.89 14.31 -13.21
C VAL A 174 -6.50 12.91 -13.22
N LEU A 175 -5.93 11.97 -12.45
CA LEU A 175 -6.48 10.61 -12.36
C LEU A 175 -7.89 10.61 -11.81
N GLN A 176 -8.18 11.44 -10.81
CA GLN A 176 -9.51 11.57 -10.25
C GLN A 176 -10.52 12.11 -11.28
N LYS A 177 -10.13 13.14 -12.04
CA LYS A 177 -10.97 13.67 -13.13
C LYS A 177 -11.29 12.62 -14.18
N ASN A 178 -10.29 11.86 -14.63
CA ASN A 178 -10.49 10.78 -15.60
C ASN A 178 -11.44 9.70 -15.06
N MET A 179 -11.31 9.33 -13.78
CA MET A 179 -12.23 8.39 -13.15
C MET A 179 -13.68 8.91 -13.07
N GLU A 180 -13.87 10.22 -12.90
CA GLU A 180 -15.19 10.84 -12.89
C GLU A 180 -15.81 10.87 -14.30
N GLU A 181 -15.00 11.17 -15.33
CA GLU A 181 -15.39 11.10 -16.75
C GLU A 181 -15.78 9.67 -17.16
N ASP A 182 -14.97 8.66 -16.81
CA ASP A 182 -15.27 7.25 -17.05
C ASP A 182 -16.57 6.81 -16.38
N ARG A 183 -16.81 7.29 -15.14
CA ARG A 183 -18.08 7.02 -14.43
C ARG A 183 -19.27 7.68 -15.11
N ALA A 184 -19.12 8.88 -15.65
CA ALA A 184 -20.18 9.57 -16.39
C ALA A 184 -20.49 8.82 -17.70
N SER A 185 -19.47 8.51 -18.50
CA SER A 185 -19.62 7.75 -19.74
C SER A 185 -20.26 6.37 -19.49
N LYS A 186 -19.86 5.69 -18.41
CA LYS A 186 -20.49 4.42 -18.01
C LYS A 186 -21.99 4.58 -17.73
N LYS A 187 -22.41 5.64 -17.04
CA LYS A 187 -23.84 5.90 -16.76
C LYS A 187 -24.63 6.16 -18.04
N GLU A 188 -24.07 6.92 -18.98
CA GLU A 188 -24.70 7.17 -20.29
C GLU A 188 -24.84 5.87 -21.10
N MET A 189 -23.81 5.02 -21.07
CA MET A 189 -23.86 3.70 -21.69
C MET A 189 -24.95 2.82 -21.05
N GLU A 190 -25.05 2.80 -19.72
CA GLU A 190 -26.10 2.06 -18.99
C GLU A 190 -27.51 2.54 -19.36
N GLN A 191 -27.73 3.85 -19.48
CA GLN A 191 -29.00 4.42 -19.92
C GLN A 191 -29.33 4.06 -21.38
N SER A 192 -28.32 4.08 -22.25
CA SER A 192 -28.47 3.69 -23.66
C SER A 192 -28.85 2.21 -23.76
N VAL A 193 -28.19 1.34 -22.99
CA VAL A 193 -28.51 -0.09 -22.90
C VAL A 193 -29.95 -0.30 -22.44
N GLU A 194 -30.42 0.45 -21.45
CA GLU A 194 -31.81 0.32 -20.98
C GLU A 194 -32.83 0.76 -22.03
N THR A 195 -32.50 1.82 -22.77
CA THR A 195 -33.32 2.28 -23.91
C THR A 195 -33.38 1.22 -25.00
N TYR A 196 -32.26 0.60 -25.36
CA TYR A 196 -32.24 -0.48 -26.34
C TYR A 196 -33.01 -1.72 -25.88
N LYS A 197 -32.93 -2.11 -24.61
CA LYS A 197 -33.75 -3.20 -24.06
C LYS A 197 -35.24 -2.91 -24.22
N TYR A 198 -35.67 -1.68 -23.94
CA TYR A 198 -37.07 -1.28 -24.14
C TYR A 198 -37.49 -1.39 -25.61
N ILE A 199 -36.67 -0.88 -26.54
CA ILE A 199 -36.94 -0.97 -27.98
C ILE A 199 -37.04 -2.44 -28.42
N VAL A 200 -36.11 -3.30 -28.00
CA VAL A 200 -36.13 -4.74 -28.31
C VAL A 200 -37.42 -5.37 -27.81
N LYS A 201 -37.87 -5.05 -26.60
CA LYS A 201 -39.14 -5.57 -26.06
C LYS A 201 -40.34 -5.16 -26.93
N CYS A 202 -40.44 -3.89 -27.33
CA CYS A 202 -41.50 -3.43 -28.22
C CYS A 202 -41.47 -4.13 -29.59
N LEU A 203 -40.28 -4.39 -30.13
CA LEU A 203 -40.14 -5.13 -31.40
C LEU A 203 -40.54 -6.60 -31.26
N GLN A 204 -40.21 -7.25 -30.14
CA GLN A 204 -40.62 -8.61 -29.84
C GLN A 204 -42.15 -8.74 -29.74
N GLU A 205 -42.82 -7.79 -29.07
CA GLU A 205 -44.29 -7.75 -28.98
C GLU A 205 -44.95 -7.59 -30.36
N LYS A 206 -44.39 -6.70 -31.21
CA LYS A 206 -44.87 -6.53 -32.59
C LYS A 206 -44.66 -7.79 -33.43
N LEU A 207 -43.51 -8.45 -33.31
CA LEU A 207 -43.21 -9.68 -34.03
C LEU A 207 -44.21 -10.78 -33.65
N ALA A 208 -44.48 -10.98 -32.35
CA ALA A 208 -45.46 -11.95 -31.89
C ALA A 208 -46.87 -11.69 -32.44
N THR A 209 -47.28 -10.41 -32.52
CA THR A 209 -48.57 -10.03 -33.10
C THR A 209 -48.64 -10.35 -34.60
N LEU A 210 -47.54 -10.11 -35.33
CA LEU A 210 -47.47 -10.44 -36.75
C LEU A 210 -47.49 -11.95 -37.00
N GLU A 211 -46.80 -12.73 -36.16
CA GLU A 211 -46.82 -14.20 -36.22
C GLU A 211 -48.24 -14.74 -36.02
N GLU A 212 -48.98 -14.23 -35.03
CA GLU A 212 -50.39 -14.59 -34.80
C GLU A 212 -51.27 -14.24 -36.01
N GLN A 213 -51.09 -13.05 -36.60
CA GLN A 213 -51.84 -12.65 -37.81
C GLN A 213 -51.55 -13.58 -39.00
N ILE A 214 -50.29 -13.96 -39.20
CA ILE A 214 -49.88 -14.89 -40.27
C ILE A 214 -50.52 -16.26 -40.05
N GLU A 215 -50.53 -16.76 -38.81
CA GLU A 215 -51.17 -18.04 -38.47
C GLU A 215 -52.66 -18.02 -38.80
N ILE A 216 -53.38 -16.95 -38.40
CA ILE A 216 -54.80 -16.77 -38.72
C ILE A 216 -55.02 -16.77 -40.24
N LEU A 217 -54.27 -15.96 -41.00
CA LEU A 217 -54.41 -15.89 -42.46
C LEU A 217 -54.16 -17.26 -43.13
N THR A 218 -53.13 -17.97 -42.70
CA THR A 218 -52.79 -19.30 -43.21
C THR A 218 -53.93 -20.31 -42.96
N THR A 219 -54.57 -20.24 -41.79
CA THR A 219 -55.73 -21.12 -41.49
C THR A 219 -56.99 -20.79 -42.30
N VAL A 220 -57.19 -19.52 -42.66
CA VAL A 220 -58.31 -19.09 -43.49
C VAL A 220 -58.11 -19.54 -44.94
N GLU A 221 -56.91 -19.40 -45.50
CA GLU A 221 -56.59 -19.83 -46.87
C GLU A 221 -56.68 -21.36 -47.06
N ALA A 222 -56.53 -22.14 -46.00
CA ALA A 222 -56.60 -23.60 -46.03
C ALA A 222 -58.04 -24.17 -45.99
N ARG A 223 -59.08 -23.34 -45.86
CA ARG A 223 -60.51 -23.74 -45.83
C ARG A 223 -61.19 -23.47 -47.16
#